data_AF-A0A972PI53-F1
#
_entry.id   AF-A0A972PI53-F1
#
_cell.length_a   1.000
_cell.length_b   1.000
_cell.length_c   1.000
_cell.angle_alpha   90.00
_cell.angle_beta   90.00
_cell.angle_gamma   90.00
#
_symmetry.space_group_name_H-M   'P 1'
#
loop_
_entity.id
_entity.type
_entity.pdbx_description
1 polymer ?
#
loop_
_entity_poly.entity_id
_entity_poly.type
_entity_poly.pdbx_seq_one_letter_code
_entity_poly.pdbx_strand_id
1 'polypeptide(L)'
;MSRLQIPFVAALLILAVTLSACGTGSAPAGSADMPARPEGAPQGTPPADMPEGRPPMNEKAAGAEAPVVEATPTAAATSAVEVAATAEATAAPQAAEPEEAASQKPEQEIAAVVEIGNKTYNKTHEDIDAAEANLSAALVTNGGTLTVGYANVTKSGDSTSLENSSLFGQNAAILGTDKSTLKVLYSTVKTSGAGAAGVYVRGGETYGTVLDTTIETSGDNAPALMAALEASMTVSNATLITSGENSSAIATDHGNAAITIDGSSASTSGANSAGISATASGDVSISNSSVAASASPAIAIEGTSTVNAVDSDLSTSAEDQPAVSFFQQADNEDSGAAFTMSGGSLSNSGSNGALIADSGAAGTVELSKVEVSAKSGILIRAQAGEEGEGGELTVRAEGSNLAGKVVVDNASKVSLELMDGATFDGMINSEYTAYNANLTLDASSSWNVTGNSYLTKLSDADGISGNSVTNITGNGYTVYYNSNANIYLKGKIYTLKGGGYLKPLN
;
A
#
# COMPACT_ATOMS: atom_id res chain seq x y z
N MET A 1 -16.32 -40.95 -43.89
CA MET A 1 -16.39 -39.48 -44.03
C MET A 1 -16.39 -38.93 -42.61
N SER A 2 -15.35 -38.22 -42.15
CA SER A 2 -15.04 -36.79 -42.42
C SER A 2 -16.04 -35.88 -41.70
N ARG A 3 -15.70 -35.04 -40.73
CA ARG A 3 -14.43 -34.55 -40.08
C ARG A 3 -14.82 -34.18 -38.63
N LEU A 4 -14.09 -34.36 -37.52
CA LEU A 4 -12.71 -34.00 -37.13
C LEU A 4 -12.28 -32.56 -37.45
N GLN A 5 -12.40 -31.66 -36.48
CA GLN A 5 -11.63 -30.41 -36.47
C GLN A 5 -11.39 -29.92 -35.04
N ILE A 6 -10.15 -29.49 -34.76
CA ILE A 6 -9.68 -28.86 -33.53
C ILE A 6 -9.06 -27.52 -33.94
N PRO A 7 -9.21 -26.45 -33.15
CA PRO A 7 -8.04 -25.67 -32.73
C PRO A 7 -7.97 -25.59 -31.19
N PHE A 8 -6.82 -25.62 -30.51
CA PHE A 8 -5.47 -25.04 -30.66
C PHE A 8 -5.30 -23.60 -30.15
N VAL A 9 -4.34 -23.49 -29.25
CA VAL A 9 -3.87 -22.35 -28.45
C VAL A 9 -3.32 -21.18 -29.28
N ALA A 10 -3.67 -19.96 -28.88
CA ALA A 10 -2.81 -18.76 -28.84
C ALA A 10 -3.39 -17.82 -27.75
N ALA A 11 -2.67 -17.25 -26.77
CA ALA A 11 -1.28 -16.80 -26.65
C ALA A 11 -0.99 -15.43 -27.30
N LEU A 12 -1.08 -14.39 -26.46
CA LEU A 12 -0.33 -13.12 -26.47
C LEU A 12 -0.12 -12.36 -27.81
N LEU A 13 -0.67 -11.15 -27.89
CA LEU A 13 0.03 -10.05 -28.59
C LEU A 13 -0.25 -8.69 -27.94
N ILE A 14 0.81 -8.03 -27.49
CA ILE A 14 0.81 -6.64 -27.00
C ILE A 14 0.64 -5.69 -28.19
N LEU A 15 -0.16 -4.64 -28.05
CA LEU A 15 -0.18 -3.52 -29.00
C LEU A 15 -0.18 -2.16 -28.28
N ALA A 16 1.01 -1.61 -28.06
CA ALA A 16 1.16 -0.21 -27.64
C ALA A 16 0.67 0.73 -28.77
N VAL A 17 -0.21 1.68 -28.43
CA VAL A 17 -0.71 2.68 -29.39
C VAL A 17 0.06 3.99 -29.22
N THR A 18 1.02 4.23 -30.11
CA THR A 18 1.76 5.49 -30.19
C THR A 18 0.86 6.63 -30.68
N LEU A 19 0.99 7.81 -30.07
CA LEU A 19 0.36 9.06 -30.54
C LEU A 19 0.65 9.34 -32.03
N SER A 20 -0.38 9.72 -32.78
CA SER A 20 -0.21 10.35 -34.10
C SER A 20 -1.32 11.37 -34.35
N ALA A 21 -0.97 12.65 -34.40
CA ALA A 21 -1.93 13.73 -34.59
C ALA A 21 -2.19 14.02 -36.07
N CYS A 22 -3.46 14.02 -36.48
CA CYS A 22 -3.97 14.87 -37.55
C CYS A 22 -5.48 15.05 -37.37
N GLY A 23 -5.99 16.28 -37.46
CA GLY A 23 -7.38 16.58 -37.17
C GLY A 23 -8.13 17.20 -38.35
N THR A 24 -9.42 16.89 -38.44
CA THR A 24 -10.47 17.71 -39.06
C THR A 24 -11.74 17.48 -38.28
N GLY A 25 -12.36 18.54 -37.74
CA GLY A 25 -13.48 18.43 -36.80
C GLY A 25 -14.81 18.97 -37.35
N SER A 26 -15.86 18.79 -36.55
CA SER A 26 -17.16 19.45 -36.72
C SER A 26 -17.90 19.52 -35.38
N ALA A 27 -18.27 20.72 -34.95
CA ALA A 27 -19.15 20.91 -33.78
C ALA A 27 -20.61 20.55 -34.13
N PRO A 28 -21.46 20.35 -33.11
CA PRO A 28 -22.41 21.43 -32.80
C PRO A 28 -22.53 21.75 -31.30
N ALA A 29 -23.32 22.78 -30.98
CA ALA A 29 -23.40 23.42 -29.67
C ALA A 29 -24.30 22.69 -28.65
N GLY A 30 -23.98 22.88 -27.36
CA GLY A 30 -24.85 22.64 -26.21
C GLY A 30 -24.34 23.46 -25.02
N SER A 31 -25.21 24.22 -24.35
CA SER A 31 -24.83 25.24 -23.35
C SER A 31 -25.50 25.03 -21.99
N ALA A 32 -24.71 25.07 -20.92
CA ALA A 32 -25.16 25.25 -19.53
C ALA A 32 -24.07 26.01 -18.73
N ASP A 33 -24.47 26.76 -17.71
CA ASP A 33 -23.60 27.70 -16.99
C ASP A 33 -22.70 27.07 -15.93
N MET A 34 -21.54 27.70 -15.69
CA MET A 34 -20.90 27.75 -14.37
C MET A 34 -20.81 29.21 -13.90
N PRO A 35 -21.09 29.51 -12.61
CA PRO A 35 -21.09 30.87 -12.09
C PRO A 35 -19.67 31.45 -11.94
N ALA A 36 -19.54 32.77 -12.15
CA ALA A 36 -18.25 33.45 -12.17
C ALA A 36 -17.66 33.77 -10.78
N ARG A 37 -16.33 33.83 -10.73
CA ARG A 37 -15.51 34.33 -9.61
C ARG A 37 -15.89 35.78 -9.24
N PRO A 38 -16.09 36.12 -7.96
CA PRO A 38 -16.25 37.51 -7.53
C PRO A 38 -14.94 38.30 -7.62
N GLU A 39 -14.94 39.43 -8.33
CA GLU A 39 -13.95 40.51 -8.16
C GLU A 39 -14.52 41.60 -7.25
N GLY A 40 -13.71 42.17 -6.35
CA GLY A 40 -14.16 43.31 -5.54
C GLY A 40 -13.17 43.82 -4.49
N ALA A 41 -13.01 45.16 -4.48
CA ALA A 41 -12.32 45.95 -3.45
C ALA A 41 -10.75 45.83 -3.47
N PRO A 42 -10.02 46.79 -2.86
CA PRO A 42 -9.40 47.82 -3.70
C PRO A 42 -7.85 47.88 -3.62
N GLN A 43 -7.24 48.50 -4.63
CA GLN A 43 -5.81 48.77 -4.66
C GLN A 43 -5.38 49.75 -3.55
N GLY A 44 -4.60 49.25 -2.58
CA GLY A 44 -3.75 50.07 -1.72
C GLY A 44 -2.32 50.12 -2.27
N THR A 45 -1.72 51.30 -2.36
CA THR A 45 -0.35 51.47 -2.84
C THR A 45 0.67 51.07 -1.75
N PRO A 46 1.67 50.22 -2.06
CA PRO A 46 2.77 49.96 -1.13
C PRO A 46 3.73 51.17 -1.07
N PRO A 47 4.33 51.47 0.10
CA PRO A 47 5.44 52.41 0.20
C PRO A 47 6.68 51.88 -0.54
N ALA A 48 7.44 52.77 -1.18
CA ALA A 48 8.75 52.45 -1.74
C ALA A 48 9.85 52.63 -0.69
N ASP A 49 10.73 51.63 -0.55
CA ASP A 49 12.20 51.77 -0.43
C ASP A 49 12.83 50.44 0.03
N MET A 50 13.60 49.78 -0.85
CA MET A 50 14.86 49.07 -0.53
C MET A 50 15.54 48.59 -1.84
N PRO A 51 16.87 48.38 -1.86
CA PRO A 51 17.65 48.37 -3.11
C PRO A 51 17.74 47.02 -3.82
N GLU A 52 17.72 47.04 -5.16
CA GLU A 52 18.05 45.89 -6.01
C GLU A 52 19.56 45.60 -6.02
N GLY A 53 19.97 44.47 -5.44
CA GLY A 53 21.36 43.99 -5.50
C GLY A 53 21.63 43.17 -6.78
N ARG A 54 22.07 43.83 -7.86
CA ARG A 54 22.51 43.13 -9.09
C ARG A 54 24.05 42.95 -9.10
N PRO A 55 24.59 41.73 -9.29
CA PRO A 55 26.04 41.51 -9.32
C PRO A 55 26.68 42.04 -10.62
N PRO A 56 27.90 42.62 -10.57
CA PRO A 56 28.58 43.11 -11.76
C PRO A 56 29.37 42.01 -12.48
N MET A 57 29.22 41.93 -13.80
CA MET A 57 30.23 41.33 -14.69
C MET A 57 31.32 42.34 -15.00
N ASN A 58 32.57 41.89 -15.21
CA ASN A 58 33.52 42.63 -16.03
C ASN A 58 34.55 41.72 -16.72
N GLU A 59 34.66 41.85 -18.04
CA GLU A 59 35.79 41.40 -18.86
C GLU A 59 36.87 42.52 -18.87
N LYS A 60 38.18 42.37 -19.20
CA LYS A 60 39.11 41.24 -19.46
C LYS A 60 40.49 41.85 -19.84
N ALA A 61 41.47 41.00 -20.17
CA ALA A 61 42.74 41.30 -20.87
C ALA A 61 43.92 41.88 -20.03
N ALA A 62 45.20 41.57 -20.32
CA ALA A 62 45.78 40.48 -21.14
C ALA A 62 47.30 40.32 -20.94
N GLY A 63 47.83 39.11 -21.23
CA GLY A 63 49.27 38.79 -21.41
C GLY A 63 50.07 38.60 -20.10
N ALA A 64 51.10 37.74 -20.01
CA ALA A 64 51.63 36.71 -20.94
C ALA A 64 52.51 35.72 -20.08
N GLU A 65 53.09 34.60 -20.54
CA GLU A 65 53.21 33.98 -21.87
C GLU A 65 53.30 32.42 -21.71
N ALA A 66 53.97 31.68 -22.61
CA ALA A 66 54.21 30.21 -22.52
C ALA A 66 55.62 29.83 -23.05
N PRO A 67 56.13 28.60 -22.81
CA PRO A 67 55.81 27.47 -23.70
C PRO A 67 55.46 26.13 -22.97
N VAL A 68 54.54 25.28 -23.43
CA VAL A 68 54.57 24.25 -24.53
C VAL A 68 55.72 23.23 -24.39
N VAL A 69 55.60 21.89 -24.56
CA VAL A 69 54.55 20.92 -25.04
C VAL A 69 54.51 19.71 -24.04
N GLU A 70 53.92 18.50 -24.15
CA GLU A 70 53.14 17.60 -25.06
C GLU A 70 52.37 16.59 -24.13
N ALA A 71 51.35 15.80 -24.47
CA ALA A 71 50.35 15.79 -25.56
C ALA A 71 49.11 14.93 -25.13
N THR A 72 47.93 15.25 -25.67
CA THR A 72 46.66 14.47 -25.63
C THR A 72 46.58 13.54 -26.89
N PRO A 73 45.53 12.72 -27.22
CA PRO A 73 44.08 12.77 -26.91
C PRO A 73 43.49 11.37 -26.50
N THR A 74 42.18 11.08 -26.43
CA THR A 74 40.98 11.66 -27.09
C THR A 74 39.71 11.49 -26.25
N ALA A 75 38.78 12.45 -26.35
CA ALA A 75 37.43 12.38 -25.81
C ALA A 75 36.38 12.16 -26.91
N ALA A 76 35.24 11.58 -26.55
CA ALA A 76 34.03 11.62 -27.35
C ALA A 76 32.85 11.98 -26.43
N ALA A 77 32.10 13.02 -26.79
CA ALA A 77 30.90 13.46 -26.09
C ALA A 77 29.82 13.78 -27.12
N THR A 78 28.58 13.38 -26.86
CA THR A 78 27.42 13.76 -27.66
C THR A 78 26.13 13.68 -26.84
N SER A 79 25.18 14.57 -27.16
CA SER A 79 23.75 14.49 -26.86
C SER A 79 23.35 14.16 -25.42
N ALA A 80 22.99 15.20 -24.67
CA ALA A 80 21.91 15.08 -23.69
C ALA A 80 20.61 14.72 -24.43
N VAL A 81 19.77 13.90 -23.79
CA VAL A 81 18.36 13.69 -24.18
C VAL A 81 17.52 14.12 -22.99
N GLU A 82 16.52 14.96 -23.26
CA GLU A 82 15.54 15.43 -22.29
C GLU A 82 14.55 14.30 -22.01
N VAL A 83 14.78 13.54 -20.94
CA VAL A 83 13.88 12.46 -20.52
C VAL A 83 12.72 13.09 -19.75
N ALA A 84 11.60 13.30 -20.45
CA ALA A 84 10.34 13.60 -19.81
C ALA A 84 9.93 12.39 -18.94
N ALA A 85 9.90 12.57 -17.63
CA ALA A 85 9.46 11.55 -16.70
C ALA A 85 7.92 11.42 -16.75
N THR A 86 7.42 10.59 -17.67
CA THR A 86 6.04 10.10 -17.60
C THR A 86 5.91 9.19 -16.38
N ALA A 87 5.12 9.61 -15.40
CA ALA A 87 4.74 8.75 -14.29
C ALA A 87 3.76 7.69 -14.82
N GLU A 88 4.23 6.45 -14.97
CA GLU A 88 3.35 5.29 -15.03
C GLU A 88 2.81 5.01 -13.62
N ALA A 89 1.55 4.59 -13.53
CA ALA A 89 0.92 4.26 -12.26
C ALA A 89 1.56 2.99 -11.67
N THR A 90 1.80 3.00 -10.36
CA THR A 90 2.10 1.76 -9.62
C THR A 90 0.83 0.95 -9.52
N ALA A 91 0.67 -0.02 -10.44
CA ALA A 91 -0.52 -0.86 -10.52
C ALA A 91 -0.82 -1.57 -9.19
N ALA A 92 -2.10 -1.57 -8.83
CA ALA A 92 -2.64 -2.35 -7.72
C ALA A 92 -2.47 -3.86 -7.98
N PRO A 93 -2.46 -4.71 -6.94
CA PRO A 93 -2.51 -6.16 -7.12
C PRO A 93 -3.82 -6.55 -7.83
N GLN A 94 -3.71 -7.03 -9.07
CA GLN A 94 -4.86 -7.19 -9.96
C GLN A 94 -5.62 -8.51 -9.69
N ALA A 95 -6.76 -8.42 -9.01
CA ALA A 95 -7.75 -9.48 -8.88
C ALA A 95 -8.92 -9.29 -9.88
N ALA A 96 -9.85 -10.24 -9.94
CA ALA A 96 -10.82 -10.37 -11.04
C ALA A 96 -11.91 -9.28 -11.08
N GLU A 97 -12.30 -8.88 -12.29
CA GLU A 97 -13.39 -7.93 -12.58
C GLU A 97 -14.74 -8.37 -11.97
N PRO A 98 -15.46 -7.50 -11.24
CA PRO A 98 -16.84 -7.76 -10.82
C PRO A 98 -17.83 -7.38 -11.93
N GLU A 99 -18.53 -8.35 -12.54
CA GLU A 99 -19.59 -8.06 -13.52
C GLU A 99 -20.92 -8.83 -13.27
N GLU A 100 -22.01 -8.05 -13.22
CA GLU A 100 -23.42 -8.39 -13.03
C GLU A 100 -23.85 -9.30 -11.85
N ALA A 101 -25.04 -9.02 -11.32
CA ALA A 101 -25.64 -9.76 -10.21
C ALA A 101 -25.98 -11.21 -10.61
N ALA A 102 -25.03 -12.12 -10.38
CA ALA A 102 -25.11 -13.51 -10.78
C ALA A 102 -26.39 -14.20 -10.25
N SER A 103 -27.19 -14.72 -11.18
CA SER A 103 -28.34 -15.57 -10.84
C SER A 103 -27.87 -16.75 -10.00
N GLN A 104 -28.36 -16.86 -8.75
CA GLN A 104 -27.80 -17.76 -7.73
C GLN A 104 -27.46 -19.16 -8.26
N LYS A 105 -26.18 -19.31 -8.58
CA LYS A 105 -25.49 -20.55 -8.91
C LYS A 105 -25.54 -21.40 -7.63
N PRO A 106 -26.12 -22.62 -7.65
CA PRO A 106 -26.24 -23.40 -6.42
C PRO A 106 -24.84 -23.66 -5.86
N GLU A 107 -24.71 -23.61 -4.53
CA GLU A 107 -23.46 -23.96 -3.84
C GLU A 107 -22.98 -25.32 -4.35
N GLN A 108 -21.80 -25.34 -4.97
CA GLN A 108 -21.26 -26.58 -5.51
C GLN A 108 -20.73 -27.45 -4.37
N GLU A 109 -20.97 -28.75 -4.50
CA GLU A 109 -20.63 -29.76 -3.49
C GLU A 109 -19.16 -29.65 -3.06
N ILE A 110 -18.94 -29.21 -1.82
CA ILE A 110 -17.62 -29.19 -1.18
C ILE A 110 -17.43 -30.55 -0.53
N ALA A 111 -16.39 -31.26 -0.93
CA ALA A 111 -16.06 -32.60 -0.46
C ALA A 111 -14.59 -32.66 0.03
N ALA A 112 -14.29 -33.62 0.90
CA ALA A 112 -12.93 -33.83 1.38
C ALA A 112 -12.56 -35.30 1.60
N VAL A 113 -11.25 -35.56 1.70
CA VAL A 113 -10.73 -36.87 2.12
C VAL A 113 -11.11 -37.19 3.58
N VAL A 114 -11.25 -36.16 4.43
CA VAL A 114 -11.70 -36.28 5.83
C VAL A 114 -12.83 -35.27 6.09
N GLU A 115 -14.06 -35.75 6.24
CA GLU A 115 -15.25 -34.92 6.48
C GLU A 115 -15.79 -35.06 7.91
N ILE A 116 -15.88 -33.94 8.62
CA ILE A 116 -16.29 -33.86 10.04
C ILE A 116 -17.48 -32.92 10.20
N GLY A 117 -18.69 -33.48 10.21
CA GLY A 117 -19.90 -32.77 10.68
C GLY A 117 -19.91 -32.58 12.21
N ASN A 118 -21.11 -32.44 12.81
CA ASN A 118 -21.35 -32.19 14.24
C ASN A 118 -20.81 -33.28 15.22
N LYS A 119 -19.48 -33.34 15.35
CA LYS A 119 -18.69 -34.25 16.20
C LYS A 119 -17.31 -33.63 16.46
N THR A 120 -16.64 -34.03 17.53
CA THR A 120 -15.20 -33.79 17.73
C THR A 120 -14.39 -34.97 17.21
N TYR A 121 -13.35 -34.71 16.43
CA TYR A 121 -12.38 -35.69 15.95
C TYR A 121 -10.95 -35.16 16.09
N ASN A 122 -10.01 -36.05 16.40
CA ASN A 122 -8.59 -35.74 16.53
C ASN A 122 -7.82 -36.71 15.63
N LYS A 123 -7.18 -36.18 14.57
CA LYS A 123 -6.28 -36.92 13.69
C LYS A 123 -4.86 -36.49 14.02
N THR A 124 -4.07 -37.37 14.63
CA THR A 124 -2.72 -37.04 15.08
C THR A 124 -1.71 -38.10 14.71
N HIS A 125 -0.51 -37.69 14.27
CA HIS A 125 0.52 -38.61 13.75
C HIS A 125 0.05 -39.45 12.55
N GLU A 126 -0.92 -38.93 11.79
CA GLU A 126 -1.48 -39.54 10.59
C GLU A 126 -1.64 -38.47 9.51
N ASP A 127 -0.93 -38.62 8.40
CA ASP A 127 -0.95 -37.67 7.29
C ASP A 127 -2.29 -37.65 6.54
N ILE A 128 -2.52 -36.60 5.73
CA ILE A 128 -3.71 -36.44 4.88
C ILE A 128 -3.30 -35.92 3.50
N ASP A 129 -3.49 -36.73 2.46
CA ASP A 129 -3.14 -36.36 1.08
C ASP A 129 -4.40 -36.23 0.20
N ALA A 130 -4.56 -35.08 -0.47
CA ALA A 130 -5.61 -34.82 -1.46
C ALA A 130 -5.00 -34.44 -2.82
N ALA A 131 -4.94 -35.42 -3.72
CA ALA A 131 -4.39 -35.23 -5.07
C ALA A 131 -5.43 -34.81 -6.12
N GLU A 132 -6.72 -35.06 -5.87
CA GLU A 132 -7.80 -34.80 -6.83
C GLU A 132 -8.19 -33.31 -6.90
N ALA A 133 -8.73 -32.90 -8.05
CA ALA A 133 -9.24 -31.56 -8.28
C ALA A 133 -10.50 -31.27 -7.42
N ASN A 134 -10.67 -30.03 -6.98
CA ASN A 134 -11.73 -29.52 -6.09
C ASN A 134 -11.84 -30.17 -4.69
N LEU A 135 -11.22 -31.33 -4.46
CA LEU A 135 -11.30 -32.12 -3.24
C LEU A 135 -10.34 -31.61 -2.15
N SER A 136 -10.87 -31.18 -1.01
CA SER A 136 -10.07 -30.77 0.16
C SER A 136 -9.43 -31.98 0.88
N ALA A 137 -8.35 -31.77 1.64
CA ALA A 137 -7.80 -32.84 2.48
C ALA A 137 -8.67 -33.04 3.73
N ALA A 138 -9.13 -31.96 4.36
CA ALA A 138 -10.14 -32.01 5.41
C ALA A 138 -11.19 -30.89 5.33
N LEU A 139 -12.42 -31.24 5.69
CA LEU A 139 -13.58 -30.35 5.76
C LEU A 139 -14.29 -30.52 7.12
N VAL A 140 -14.58 -29.41 7.80
CA VAL A 140 -15.32 -29.37 9.07
C VAL A 140 -16.58 -28.52 8.91
N THR A 141 -17.73 -29.04 9.33
CA THR A 141 -19.05 -28.37 9.17
C THR A 141 -19.97 -28.60 10.37
N ASN A 142 -21.13 -27.93 10.39
CA ASN A 142 -22.25 -28.19 11.29
C ASN A 142 -21.90 -28.18 12.80
N GLY A 143 -21.06 -27.25 13.26
CA GLY A 143 -20.57 -27.21 14.65
C GLY A 143 -19.53 -28.29 14.99
N GLY A 144 -18.96 -28.96 13.97
CA GLY A 144 -17.91 -29.96 14.13
C GLY A 144 -16.62 -29.40 14.71
N THR A 145 -15.74 -30.28 15.20
CA THR A 145 -14.40 -29.91 15.66
C THR A 145 -13.36 -30.89 15.13
N LEU A 146 -12.33 -30.39 14.47
CA LEU A 146 -11.18 -31.19 14.03
C LEU A 146 -9.89 -30.68 14.65
N THR A 147 -9.14 -31.57 15.30
CA THR A 147 -7.73 -31.35 15.59
C THR A 147 -6.87 -32.17 14.62
N VAL A 148 -6.05 -31.50 13.82
CA VAL A 148 -4.90 -32.07 13.11
C VAL A 148 -3.66 -31.80 13.95
N GLY A 149 -2.86 -32.83 14.25
CA GLY A 149 -1.70 -32.68 15.15
C GLY A 149 -0.51 -33.57 14.81
N TYR A 150 0.70 -33.03 14.76
CA TYR A 150 1.92 -33.79 14.43
C TYR A 150 1.80 -34.56 13.10
N ALA A 151 1.22 -33.93 12.08
CA ALA A 151 0.90 -34.57 10.79
C ALA A 151 1.28 -33.68 9.61
N ASN A 152 1.46 -34.30 8.44
CA ASN A 152 1.58 -33.63 7.16
C ASN A 152 0.20 -33.59 6.46
N VAL A 153 -0.14 -32.46 5.85
CA VAL A 153 -1.34 -32.33 5.02
C VAL A 153 -0.94 -31.82 3.65
N THR A 154 -1.18 -32.61 2.61
CA THR A 154 -0.79 -32.32 1.23
C THR A 154 -2.02 -32.06 0.36
N LYS A 155 -2.03 -30.97 -0.41
CA LYS A 155 -3.10 -30.67 -1.39
C LYS A 155 -2.50 -30.27 -2.74
N SER A 156 -2.50 -31.19 -3.71
CA SER A 156 -1.80 -31.00 -4.99
C SER A 156 -2.71 -30.82 -6.20
N GLY A 157 -3.98 -31.23 -6.14
CA GLY A 157 -4.92 -31.06 -7.26
C GLY A 157 -5.44 -29.63 -7.38
N ASP A 158 -5.55 -29.12 -8.61
CA ASP A 158 -6.05 -27.78 -8.92
C ASP A 158 -7.56 -27.62 -8.66
N SER A 159 -7.99 -26.37 -8.44
CA SER A 159 -9.39 -25.99 -8.50
C SER A 159 -9.83 -25.80 -9.95
N THR A 160 -11.03 -26.27 -10.28
CA THR A 160 -11.68 -25.95 -11.57
C THR A 160 -12.48 -24.65 -11.52
N SER A 161 -12.49 -23.94 -10.39
CA SER A 161 -13.15 -22.65 -10.21
C SER A 161 -12.48 -21.84 -9.10
N LEU A 162 -11.65 -20.86 -9.47
CA LEU A 162 -10.99 -19.96 -8.53
C LEU A 162 -12.01 -19.11 -7.75
N GLU A 163 -13.12 -18.73 -8.42
CA GLU A 163 -14.34 -18.18 -7.82
C GLU A 163 -14.85 -19.06 -6.65
N ASN A 164 -14.99 -20.38 -6.87
CA ASN A 164 -15.44 -21.28 -5.80
C ASN A 164 -14.40 -21.39 -4.66
N SER A 165 -13.11 -21.35 -5.01
CA SER A 165 -12.02 -21.42 -4.03
C SER A 165 -11.98 -20.18 -3.13
N SER A 166 -12.16 -18.98 -3.68
CA SER A 166 -12.25 -17.76 -2.88
C SER A 166 -13.58 -17.70 -2.10
N LEU A 167 -14.72 -17.78 -2.78
CA LEU A 167 -16.04 -17.50 -2.17
C LEU A 167 -16.55 -18.60 -1.23
N PHE A 168 -16.07 -19.85 -1.34
CA PHE A 168 -16.56 -20.99 -0.56
C PHE A 168 -15.45 -21.87 0.05
N GLY A 169 -14.18 -21.63 -0.27
CA GLY A 169 -13.05 -22.45 0.21
C GLY A 169 -12.88 -23.80 -0.49
N GLN A 170 -13.58 -24.04 -1.60
CA GLN A 170 -13.39 -25.25 -2.40
C GLN A 170 -11.92 -25.42 -2.78
N ASN A 171 -11.41 -26.65 -2.80
CA ASN A 171 -10.01 -26.97 -3.07
C ASN A 171 -8.98 -26.58 -1.98
N ALA A 172 -9.34 -25.87 -0.90
CA ALA A 172 -8.43 -25.63 0.22
C ALA A 172 -7.93 -26.94 0.85
N ALA A 173 -6.71 -26.99 1.39
CA ALA A 173 -6.21 -28.18 2.06
C ALA A 173 -7.03 -28.50 3.32
N ILE A 174 -7.27 -27.50 4.17
CA ILE A 174 -8.05 -27.64 5.40
C ILE A 174 -9.08 -26.52 5.47
N LEU A 175 -10.37 -26.89 5.39
CA LEU A 175 -11.51 -25.97 5.42
C LEU A 175 -12.38 -26.19 6.67
N GLY A 176 -12.69 -25.10 7.38
CA GLY A 176 -13.79 -25.04 8.36
C GLY A 176 -14.89 -24.10 7.87
N THR A 177 -16.14 -24.55 7.88
CA THR A 177 -17.34 -23.71 7.69
C THR A 177 -18.40 -24.06 8.73
N ASP A 178 -19.56 -23.40 8.69
CA ASP A 178 -20.79 -23.81 9.38
C ASP A 178 -20.61 -23.96 10.90
N LYS A 179 -20.03 -22.94 11.54
CA LYS A 179 -19.82 -22.85 13.00
C LYS A 179 -18.81 -23.85 13.56
N SER A 180 -17.92 -24.37 12.72
CA SER A 180 -16.96 -25.40 13.11
C SER A 180 -15.75 -24.83 13.86
N THR A 181 -14.97 -25.71 14.49
CA THR A 181 -13.69 -25.37 15.13
C THR A 181 -12.56 -26.22 14.55
N LEU A 182 -11.59 -25.58 13.91
CA LEU A 182 -10.41 -26.21 13.37
C LEU A 182 -9.18 -25.91 14.23
N LYS A 183 -8.33 -26.93 14.44
CA LYS A 183 -7.05 -26.81 15.15
C LYS A 183 -5.96 -27.55 14.37
N VAL A 184 -4.93 -26.84 13.95
CA VAL A 184 -3.77 -27.38 13.21
C VAL A 184 -2.53 -27.10 14.05
N LEU A 185 -1.98 -28.15 14.67
CA LEU A 185 -1.02 -28.03 15.77
C LEU A 185 0.25 -28.82 15.47
N TYR A 186 1.45 -28.25 15.67
CA TYR A 186 2.73 -28.96 15.53
C TYR A 186 2.89 -29.69 14.18
N SER A 187 2.33 -29.14 13.09
CA SER A 187 2.06 -29.84 11.83
C SER A 187 2.75 -29.17 10.64
N THR A 188 2.60 -29.75 9.44
CA THR A 188 3.04 -29.13 8.18
C THR A 188 1.94 -29.25 7.15
N VAL A 189 1.53 -28.14 6.55
CA VAL A 189 0.56 -28.09 5.45
C VAL A 189 1.30 -27.65 4.18
N LYS A 190 1.14 -28.38 3.08
CA LYS A 190 1.75 -28.06 1.78
C LYS A 190 0.69 -28.10 0.69
N THR A 191 0.56 -27.03 -0.08
CA THR A 191 -0.36 -26.96 -1.22
C THR A 191 0.37 -26.55 -2.49
N SER A 192 -0.05 -27.11 -3.64
CA SER A 192 0.57 -26.82 -4.93
C SER A 192 -0.41 -26.68 -6.09
N GLY A 193 -1.70 -26.91 -5.87
CA GLY A 193 -2.74 -26.71 -6.89
C GLY A 193 -3.29 -25.29 -6.86
N ALA A 194 -3.75 -24.78 -8.00
CA ALA A 194 -4.41 -23.48 -8.07
C ALA A 194 -5.68 -23.46 -7.18
N GLY A 195 -5.93 -22.34 -6.49
CA GLY A 195 -7.04 -22.20 -5.54
C GLY A 195 -6.90 -23.03 -4.24
N ALA A 196 -5.77 -23.69 -4.01
CA ALA A 196 -5.58 -24.57 -2.84
C ALA A 196 -5.07 -23.81 -1.60
N ALA A 197 -5.92 -22.97 -0.99
CA ALA A 197 -5.58 -22.28 0.26
C ALA A 197 -5.11 -23.28 1.36
N GLY A 198 -4.15 -22.87 2.20
CA GLY A 198 -3.54 -23.74 3.22
C GLY A 198 -4.52 -24.08 4.35
N VAL A 199 -4.94 -23.05 5.10
CA VAL A 199 -5.99 -23.15 6.11
C VAL A 199 -7.02 -22.06 5.88
N TYR A 200 -8.29 -22.44 5.66
CA TYR A 200 -9.40 -21.53 5.45
C TYR A 200 -10.49 -21.78 6.51
N VAL A 201 -10.91 -20.74 7.23
CA VAL A 201 -12.17 -20.73 8.01
C VAL A 201 -13.18 -19.71 7.46
N ARG A 202 -14.46 -20.10 7.38
CA ARG A 202 -15.53 -19.29 6.76
C ARG A 202 -16.84 -19.32 7.54
N GLY A 203 -17.54 -18.19 7.61
CA GLY A 203 -18.88 -18.10 8.20
C GLY A 203 -18.88 -17.88 9.72
N GLY A 204 -19.79 -17.04 10.22
CA GLY A 204 -19.89 -16.67 11.63
C GLY A 204 -19.97 -17.85 12.60
N GLU A 205 -19.39 -17.67 13.79
CA GLU A 205 -19.14 -18.70 14.81
C GLU A 205 -18.16 -19.83 14.35
N THR A 206 -17.43 -19.66 13.24
CA THR A 206 -16.38 -20.59 12.81
C THR A 206 -15.00 -20.12 13.25
N TYR A 207 -14.22 -21.03 13.86
CA TYR A 207 -12.96 -20.71 14.53
C TYR A 207 -11.78 -21.55 14.03
N GLY A 208 -10.68 -20.90 13.68
CA GLY A 208 -9.40 -21.55 13.34
C GLY A 208 -8.33 -21.35 14.43
N THR A 209 -7.49 -22.36 14.63
CA THR A 209 -6.29 -22.26 15.47
C THR A 209 -5.11 -22.91 14.75
N VAL A 210 -4.02 -22.16 14.55
CA VAL A 210 -2.76 -22.66 13.99
C VAL A 210 -1.67 -22.46 15.03
N LEU A 211 -0.94 -23.52 15.41
CA LEU A 211 0.10 -23.47 16.45
C LEU A 211 1.33 -24.27 16.02
N ASP A 212 2.54 -23.68 16.16
CA ASP A 212 3.83 -24.34 15.93
C ASP A 212 3.87 -25.11 14.57
N THR A 213 3.30 -24.50 13.53
CA THR A 213 2.95 -25.17 12.26
C THR A 213 3.52 -24.42 11.07
N THR A 214 4.07 -25.16 10.11
CA THR A 214 4.52 -24.62 8.81
C THR A 214 3.42 -24.78 7.76
N ILE A 215 3.16 -23.73 6.98
CA ILE A 215 2.22 -23.73 5.86
C ILE A 215 2.93 -23.17 4.63
N GLU A 216 3.08 -24.01 3.61
CA GLU A 216 3.66 -23.65 2.31
C GLU A 216 2.60 -23.77 1.21
N THR A 217 2.41 -22.72 0.40
CA THR A 217 1.55 -22.77 -0.78
C THR A 217 2.31 -22.34 -2.04
N SER A 218 2.18 -23.10 -3.13
CA SER A 218 2.90 -22.85 -4.38
C SER A 218 2.02 -22.85 -5.63
N GLY A 219 0.71 -23.02 -5.49
CA GLY A 219 -0.27 -22.81 -6.57
C GLY A 219 -0.76 -21.37 -6.58
N ASP A 220 -1.29 -20.90 -7.70
CA ASP A 220 -1.83 -19.53 -7.80
C ASP A 220 -3.19 -19.43 -7.11
N ASN A 221 -3.54 -18.24 -6.61
CA ASN A 221 -4.77 -17.97 -5.84
C ASN A 221 -4.91 -18.88 -4.60
N ALA A 222 -3.78 -19.23 -3.96
CA ALA A 222 -3.70 -20.17 -2.84
C ALA A 222 -3.07 -19.49 -1.60
N PRO A 223 -3.81 -18.64 -0.86
CA PRO A 223 -3.29 -18.02 0.35
C PRO A 223 -2.94 -19.06 1.43
N ALA A 224 -1.90 -18.82 2.22
CA ALA A 224 -1.52 -19.76 3.29
C ALA A 224 -2.58 -19.79 4.40
N LEU A 225 -3.06 -18.61 4.82
CA LEU A 225 -4.20 -18.45 5.72
C LEU A 225 -5.30 -17.61 5.07
N MET A 226 -6.55 -18.05 5.22
CA MET A 226 -7.74 -17.35 4.76
C MET A 226 -8.82 -17.34 5.86
N ALA A 227 -9.43 -16.19 6.11
CA ALA A 227 -10.62 -16.08 6.95
C ALA A 227 -11.69 -15.22 6.25
N ALA A 228 -12.93 -15.70 6.21
CA ALA A 228 -14.03 -14.97 5.57
C ALA A 228 -15.38 -15.05 6.30
N LEU A 229 -16.26 -14.08 6.06
CA LEU A 229 -17.64 -13.99 6.55
C LEU A 229 -17.74 -14.22 8.07
N GLU A 230 -17.32 -13.24 8.88
CA GLU A 230 -17.37 -13.28 10.35
C GLU A 230 -16.59 -14.44 11.04
N ALA A 231 -15.83 -15.25 10.29
CA ALA A 231 -14.96 -16.27 10.85
C ALA A 231 -13.72 -15.66 11.53
N SER A 232 -13.17 -16.35 12.52
CA SER A 232 -11.98 -15.88 13.26
C SER A 232 -10.87 -16.93 13.30
N MET A 233 -9.61 -16.51 13.14
CA MET A 233 -8.44 -17.38 13.24
C MET A 233 -7.43 -16.85 14.26
N THR A 234 -6.84 -17.75 15.06
CA THR A 234 -5.69 -17.44 15.92
C THR A 234 -4.48 -18.25 15.48
N VAL A 235 -3.33 -17.59 15.36
CA VAL A 235 -2.08 -18.13 14.82
C VAL A 235 -0.95 -17.87 15.82
N SER A 236 -0.14 -18.88 16.12
CA SER A 236 1.00 -18.73 17.04
C SER A 236 2.18 -19.59 16.61
N ASN A 237 3.39 -19.03 16.63
CA ASN A 237 4.64 -19.70 16.23
C ASN A 237 4.57 -20.33 14.82
N ALA A 238 3.83 -19.73 13.89
CA ALA A 238 3.64 -20.27 12.55
C ALA A 238 4.74 -19.80 11.58
N THR A 239 4.98 -20.61 10.54
CA THR A 239 5.81 -20.23 9.39
C THR A 239 4.96 -20.32 8.13
N LEU A 240 4.63 -19.17 7.53
CA LEU A 240 3.77 -19.04 6.36
C LEU A 240 4.61 -18.66 5.15
N ILE A 241 4.51 -19.43 4.07
CA ILE A 241 5.30 -19.23 2.84
C ILE A 241 4.37 -19.37 1.63
N THR A 242 4.32 -18.36 0.77
CA THR A 242 3.58 -18.42 -0.50
C THR A 242 4.45 -18.05 -1.69
N SER A 243 4.32 -18.78 -2.80
CA SER A 243 5.09 -18.52 -4.02
C SER A 243 4.29 -18.47 -5.33
N GLY A 244 3.00 -18.84 -5.31
CA GLY A 244 2.10 -18.68 -6.45
C GLY A 244 1.64 -17.23 -6.60
N GLU A 245 1.10 -16.88 -7.77
CA GLU A 245 0.52 -15.57 -8.03
C GLU A 245 -0.78 -15.35 -7.24
N ASN A 246 -1.15 -14.10 -6.94
CA ASN A 246 -2.40 -13.73 -6.24
C ASN A 246 -2.61 -14.50 -4.92
N SER A 247 -1.53 -14.82 -4.20
CA SER A 247 -1.51 -15.76 -3.07
C SER A 247 -0.88 -15.12 -1.83
N SER A 248 -1.61 -14.21 -1.18
CA SER A 248 -1.17 -13.55 0.05
C SER A 248 -0.94 -14.54 1.19
N ALA A 249 0.07 -14.33 2.05
CA ALA A 249 0.33 -15.26 3.16
C ALA A 249 -0.77 -15.23 4.22
N ILE A 250 -1.31 -14.04 4.49
CA ILE A 250 -2.40 -13.79 5.42
C ILE A 250 -3.48 -13.04 4.65
N ALA A 251 -4.68 -13.60 4.55
CA ALA A 251 -5.81 -12.98 3.86
C ALA A 251 -7.08 -12.97 4.75
N THR A 252 -7.66 -11.79 4.94
CA THR A 252 -9.06 -11.63 5.37
C THR A 252 -9.88 -11.10 4.20
N ASP A 253 -11.08 -11.63 4.04
CA ASP A 253 -11.97 -11.32 2.91
C ASP A 253 -13.45 -11.37 3.34
N HIS A 254 -14.32 -10.65 2.62
CA HIS A 254 -15.78 -10.59 2.80
C HIS A 254 -16.30 -10.56 4.26
N GLY A 255 -16.52 -9.37 4.82
CA GLY A 255 -17.45 -9.13 5.92
C GLY A 255 -16.96 -9.55 7.32
N ASN A 256 -16.18 -8.67 7.96
CA ASN A 256 -15.81 -8.74 9.39
C ASN A 256 -15.06 -10.01 9.81
N ALA A 257 -14.29 -10.63 8.90
CA ALA A 257 -13.42 -11.75 9.23
C ALA A 257 -12.17 -11.27 9.98
N ALA A 258 -11.69 -12.06 10.95
CA ALA A 258 -10.60 -11.64 11.85
C ALA A 258 -9.45 -12.67 11.92
N ILE A 259 -8.21 -12.19 11.87
CA ILE A 259 -7.01 -13.03 12.10
C ILE A 259 -6.12 -12.37 13.17
N THR A 260 -5.81 -13.11 14.24
CA THR A 260 -4.84 -12.71 15.27
C THR A 260 -3.59 -13.59 15.17
N ILE A 261 -2.42 -12.99 15.11
CA ILE A 261 -1.13 -13.66 14.87
C ILE A 261 -0.11 -13.25 15.94
N ASP A 262 0.55 -14.22 16.56
CA ASP A 262 1.66 -13.97 17.51
C ASP A 262 2.90 -14.81 17.18
N GLY A 263 4.10 -14.27 17.44
CA GLY A 263 5.37 -15.01 17.39
C GLY A 263 5.70 -15.71 16.07
N SER A 264 5.14 -15.25 14.95
CA SER A 264 5.10 -15.98 13.67
C SER A 264 5.91 -15.28 12.56
N SER A 265 6.13 -15.97 11.44
CA SER A 265 6.78 -15.40 10.26
C SER A 265 5.98 -15.66 8.99
N ALA A 266 5.82 -14.66 8.13
CA ALA A 266 5.15 -14.75 6.84
C ALA A 266 6.08 -14.27 5.71
N SER A 267 6.10 -14.98 4.59
CA SER A 267 6.90 -14.62 3.42
C SER A 267 6.16 -14.90 2.12
N THR A 268 6.24 -13.97 1.16
CA THR A 268 5.57 -14.07 -0.14
C THR A 268 6.53 -13.73 -1.28
N SER A 269 6.48 -14.50 -2.37
CA SER A 269 7.32 -14.26 -3.55
C SER A 269 6.58 -14.20 -4.90
N GLY A 270 5.27 -14.45 -4.92
CA GLY A 270 4.44 -14.29 -6.10
C GLY A 270 4.15 -12.82 -6.43
N ALA A 271 3.80 -12.52 -7.68
CA ALA A 271 3.18 -11.23 -8.00
C ALA A 271 1.76 -11.16 -7.39
N ASN A 272 1.25 -9.95 -7.17
CA ASN A 272 -0.05 -9.67 -6.54
C ASN A 272 -0.27 -10.38 -5.19
N SER A 273 0.80 -10.74 -4.48
CA SER A 273 0.77 -11.62 -3.31
C SER A 273 1.30 -10.85 -2.09
N ALA A 274 0.44 -10.02 -1.50
CA ALA A 274 0.81 -9.20 -0.36
C ALA A 274 1.15 -10.06 0.86
N GLY A 275 2.03 -9.57 1.74
CA GLY A 275 2.34 -10.26 3.00
C GLY A 275 1.08 -10.45 3.86
N ILE A 276 0.35 -9.35 4.05
CA ILE A 276 -1.01 -9.28 4.59
C ILE A 276 -1.92 -8.64 3.54
N SER A 277 -3.08 -9.23 3.32
CA SER A 277 -4.18 -8.67 2.52
C SER A 277 -5.42 -8.59 3.40
N ALA A 278 -5.97 -7.39 3.56
CA ALA A 278 -7.18 -7.15 4.35
C ALA A 278 -8.23 -6.43 3.47
N THR A 279 -9.21 -7.18 2.99
CA THR A 279 -10.28 -6.69 2.11
C THR A 279 -11.66 -6.79 2.78
N ALA A 280 -12.62 -6.01 2.27
CA ALA A 280 -14.05 -6.06 2.64
C ALA A 280 -14.32 -6.14 4.16
N SER A 281 -13.78 -5.19 4.93
CA SER A 281 -13.94 -5.07 6.39
C SER A 281 -13.25 -6.18 7.21
N GLY A 282 -12.17 -6.77 6.70
CA GLY A 282 -11.34 -7.71 7.45
C GLY A 282 -10.46 -7.04 8.52
N ASP A 283 -10.20 -7.71 9.64
CA ASP A 283 -9.29 -7.26 10.70
C ASP A 283 -8.10 -8.22 10.88
N VAL A 284 -6.87 -7.70 10.83
CA VAL A 284 -5.64 -8.46 11.03
C VAL A 284 -4.79 -7.84 12.14
N SER A 285 -4.71 -8.51 13.29
CA SER A 285 -3.83 -8.13 14.39
C SER A 285 -2.59 -9.05 14.43
N ILE A 286 -1.39 -8.46 14.44
CA ILE A 286 -0.11 -9.17 14.39
C ILE A 286 0.86 -8.66 15.48
N SER A 287 1.41 -9.58 16.28
CA SER A 287 2.36 -9.28 17.36
C SER A 287 3.62 -10.15 17.33
N ASN A 288 4.75 -9.60 17.79
CA ASN A 288 6.04 -10.33 17.92
C ASN A 288 6.47 -11.12 16.65
N SER A 289 6.10 -10.63 15.47
CA SER A 289 6.11 -11.41 14.21
C SER A 289 6.89 -10.71 13.09
N SER A 290 7.09 -11.40 11.96
CA SER A 290 7.74 -10.83 10.77
C SER A 290 6.97 -11.10 9.49
N VAL A 291 6.97 -10.13 8.56
CA VAL A 291 6.35 -10.23 7.24
C VAL A 291 7.31 -9.71 6.18
N ALA A 292 7.59 -10.50 5.14
CA ALA A 292 8.51 -10.16 4.06
C ALA A 292 7.94 -10.51 2.67
N ALA A 293 7.56 -9.48 1.89
CA ALA A 293 7.09 -9.64 0.52
C ALA A 293 8.18 -9.26 -0.49
N SER A 294 8.53 -10.15 -1.43
CA SER A 294 9.61 -9.88 -2.40
C SER A 294 9.15 -9.33 -3.75
N ALA A 295 7.85 -9.40 -4.05
CA ALA A 295 7.28 -9.02 -5.35
C ALA A 295 5.93 -8.27 -5.24
N SER A 296 5.56 -7.81 -4.03
CA SER A 296 4.28 -7.17 -3.71
C SER A 296 4.40 -6.34 -2.42
N PRO A 297 3.36 -5.60 -2.00
CA PRO A 297 3.35 -4.91 -0.71
C PRO A 297 3.51 -5.85 0.49
N ALA A 298 4.05 -5.33 1.59
CA ALA A 298 4.01 -6.05 2.86
C ALA A 298 2.58 -6.11 3.41
N ILE A 299 1.80 -5.05 3.18
CA ILE A 299 0.39 -4.91 3.57
C ILE A 299 -0.40 -4.30 2.41
N ALA A 300 -1.55 -4.88 2.07
CA ALA A 300 -2.56 -4.29 1.20
C ALA A 300 -3.89 -4.20 1.98
N ILE A 301 -4.53 -3.03 1.98
CA ILE A 301 -5.73 -2.74 2.77
C ILE A 301 -6.77 -2.04 1.90
N GLU A 302 -8.02 -2.50 1.97
CA GLU A 302 -9.13 -2.00 1.17
C GLU A 302 -10.35 -1.58 2.01
N GLY A 303 -11.01 -0.49 1.61
CA GLY A 303 -12.31 -0.06 2.11
C GLY A 303 -12.33 0.33 3.59
N THR A 304 -12.89 -0.54 4.44
CA THR A 304 -13.01 -0.37 5.90
C THR A 304 -12.14 -1.36 6.71
N SER A 305 -11.23 -2.06 6.05
CA SER A 305 -10.42 -3.13 6.67
C SER A 305 -9.31 -2.57 7.57
N THR A 306 -8.91 -3.31 8.60
CA THR A 306 -7.94 -2.88 9.61
C THR A 306 -6.75 -3.82 9.73
N VAL A 307 -5.55 -3.25 9.89
CA VAL A 307 -4.33 -3.99 10.21
C VAL A 307 -3.64 -3.33 11.40
N ASN A 308 -3.38 -4.10 12.45
CA ASN A 308 -2.77 -3.62 13.68
C ASN A 308 -1.51 -4.44 14.02
N ALA A 309 -0.36 -3.77 14.10
CA ALA A 309 0.94 -4.39 14.31
C ALA A 309 1.60 -3.95 15.64
N VAL A 310 2.13 -4.90 16.40
CA VAL A 310 2.83 -4.63 17.67
C VAL A 310 4.17 -5.37 17.69
N ASP A 311 5.27 -4.67 17.96
CA ASP A 311 6.61 -5.23 18.10
C ASP A 311 6.97 -6.24 16.98
N SER A 312 6.66 -5.89 15.73
CA SER A 312 6.73 -6.75 14.55
C SER A 312 7.47 -6.10 13.38
N ASP A 313 8.13 -6.88 12.53
CA ASP A 313 8.94 -6.40 11.40
C ASP A 313 8.23 -6.63 10.06
N LEU A 314 7.81 -5.55 9.40
CA LEU A 314 7.00 -5.58 8.17
C LEU A 314 7.81 -4.98 7.01
N SER A 315 8.03 -5.76 5.95
CA SER A 315 9.02 -5.41 4.92
C SER A 315 8.60 -5.79 3.49
N THR A 316 8.99 -4.95 2.52
CA THR A 316 9.02 -5.31 1.10
C THR A 316 10.39 -5.08 0.46
N SER A 317 10.70 -5.89 -0.55
CA SER A 317 11.84 -5.71 -1.47
C SER A 317 11.45 -5.60 -2.94
N ALA A 318 10.15 -5.47 -3.23
CA ALA A 318 9.65 -5.23 -4.57
C ALA A 318 10.03 -3.81 -5.04
N GLU A 319 10.62 -3.67 -6.22
CA GLU A 319 11.28 -2.42 -6.64
C GLU A 319 10.31 -1.22 -6.72
N ASP A 320 9.09 -1.42 -7.22
CA ASP A 320 8.10 -0.36 -7.51
C ASP A 320 6.90 -0.33 -6.54
N GLN A 321 6.66 -1.40 -5.80
CA GLN A 321 5.49 -1.54 -4.91
C GLN A 321 5.73 -0.86 -3.54
N PRO A 322 4.70 -0.33 -2.86
CA PRO A 322 4.84 0.26 -1.53
C PRO A 322 5.01 -0.81 -0.43
N ALA A 323 5.42 -0.44 0.79
CA ALA A 323 5.34 -1.39 1.92
C ALA A 323 3.88 -1.54 2.42
N VAL A 324 3.14 -0.43 2.51
CA VAL A 324 1.71 -0.39 2.82
C VAL A 324 0.96 0.23 1.65
N SER A 325 -0.05 -0.48 1.13
CA SER A 325 -0.90 0.01 0.03
C SER A 325 -2.35 0.15 0.49
N PHE A 326 -2.91 1.35 0.38
CA PHE A 326 -4.34 1.63 0.46
C PHE A 326 -4.92 1.73 -0.95
N PHE A 327 -6.02 1.04 -1.21
CA PHE A 327 -6.70 1.03 -2.51
C PHE A 327 -8.21 0.82 -2.32
N GLN A 328 -8.98 1.08 -3.36
CA GLN A 328 -10.44 0.96 -3.38
C GLN A 328 -10.86 0.21 -4.65
N GLN A 329 -11.85 -0.69 -4.56
CA GLN A 329 -12.47 -1.33 -5.72
C GLN A 329 -13.78 -0.63 -6.09
N ALA A 330 -14.15 -0.62 -7.37
CA ALA A 330 -15.25 0.20 -7.91
C ALA A 330 -16.67 -0.26 -7.48
N ASP A 331 -16.80 -1.43 -6.86
CA ASP A 331 -18.03 -1.93 -6.24
C ASP A 331 -18.07 -1.71 -4.71
N ASN A 332 -16.99 -1.17 -4.14
CA ASN A 332 -16.82 -0.89 -2.71
C ASN A 332 -16.70 0.62 -2.45
N GLU A 333 -17.78 1.24 -1.97
CA GLU A 333 -17.83 2.68 -1.62
C GLU A 333 -17.52 2.95 -0.12
N ASP A 334 -17.30 1.90 0.67
CA ASP A 334 -17.07 2.02 2.11
C ASP A 334 -15.63 2.50 2.38
N SER A 335 -15.49 3.52 3.23
CA SER A 335 -14.23 4.18 3.55
C SER A 335 -13.93 4.14 5.06
N GLY A 336 -12.67 3.94 5.42
CA GLY A 336 -12.23 3.85 6.81
C GLY A 336 -11.01 2.96 7.08
N ALA A 337 -10.31 2.50 6.05
CA ALA A 337 -9.16 1.62 6.15
C ALA A 337 -8.10 2.17 7.12
N ALA A 338 -7.57 1.31 8.00
CA ALA A 338 -6.64 1.73 9.03
C ALA A 338 -5.43 0.80 9.18
N PHE A 339 -4.24 1.38 9.32
CA PHE A 339 -3.02 0.68 9.70
C PHE A 339 -2.42 1.30 10.97
N THR A 340 -2.41 0.55 12.07
CA THR A 340 -1.77 0.97 13.33
C THR A 340 -0.51 0.15 13.59
N MET A 341 0.57 0.80 14.02
CA MET A 341 1.82 0.13 14.35
C MET A 341 2.48 0.71 15.59
N SER A 342 2.84 -0.17 16.53
CA SER A 342 3.50 0.19 17.79
C SER A 342 4.77 -0.64 17.98
N GLY A 343 5.94 0.01 17.95
CA GLY A 343 7.23 -0.68 17.96
C GLY A 343 7.52 -1.42 16.66
N GLY A 344 8.58 -2.24 16.65
CA GLY A 344 9.03 -2.98 15.47
C GLY A 344 9.55 -2.07 14.34
N SER A 345 9.59 -2.61 13.12
CA SER A 345 10.09 -1.89 11.94
C SER A 345 9.18 -2.00 10.71
N LEU A 346 9.10 -0.92 9.92
CA LEU A 346 8.38 -0.86 8.65
C LEU A 346 9.35 -0.41 7.54
N SER A 347 9.55 -1.25 6.52
CA SER A 347 10.60 -1.01 5.52
C SER A 347 10.21 -1.29 4.07
N ASN A 348 10.68 -0.40 3.17
CA ASN A 348 10.73 -0.64 1.73
C ASN A 348 12.18 -0.58 1.23
N SER A 349 12.66 -1.72 0.71
CA SER A 349 13.99 -1.90 0.12
C SER A 349 13.98 -1.96 -1.42
N GLY A 350 12.84 -1.66 -2.05
CA GLY A 350 12.72 -1.30 -3.47
C GLY A 350 13.19 0.13 -3.75
N SER A 351 13.62 0.39 -4.99
CA SER A 351 14.25 1.65 -5.40
C SER A 351 13.25 2.75 -5.77
N ASN A 352 12.02 2.37 -6.14
CA ASN A 352 11.02 3.26 -6.72
C ASN A 352 9.73 3.34 -5.87
N GLY A 353 9.37 2.27 -5.15
CA GLY A 353 8.18 2.19 -4.30
C GLY A 353 8.18 3.15 -3.09
N ALA A 354 7.01 3.49 -2.57
CA ALA A 354 6.87 4.33 -1.36
C ALA A 354 6.94 3.49 -0.06
N LEU A 355 7.09 4.11 1.11
CA LEU A 355 6.81 3.38 2.35
C LEU A 355 5.30 3.11 2.45
N ILE A 356 4.51 4.18 2.35
CA ILE A 356 3.04 4.14 2.34
C ILE A 356 2.56 4.72 1.01
N ALA A 357 1.63 4.05 0.34
CA ALA A 357 0.92 4.60 -0.81
C ALA A 357 -0.60 4.50 -0.63
N ASP A 358 -1.30 5.46 -1.22
CA ASP A 358 -2.74 5.49 -1.37
C ASP A 358 -3.07 5.73 -2.86
N SER A 359 -4.01 4.94 -3.39
CA SER A 359 -4.41 4.91 -4.79
C SER A 359 -5.93 5.00 -4.92
N GLY A 360 -6.49 6.15 -4.56
CA GLY A 360 -7.92 6.43 -4.63
C GLY A 360 -8.75 5.91 -3.45
N ALA A 361 -8.14 5.69 -2.29
CA ALA A 361 -8.82 5.24 -1.08
C ALA A 361 -8.98 6.38 -0.05
N ALA A 362 -9.52 6.06 1.12
CA ALA A 362 -9.48 6.93 2.29
C ALA A 362 -8.93 6.15 3.50
N GLY A 363 -7.71 6.48 3.91
CA GLY A 363 -6.91 5.69 4.84
C GLY A 363 -6.36 6.48 6.03
N THR A 364 -6.18 5.79 7.16
CA THR A 364 -5.46 6.32 8.33
C THR A 364 -4.28 5.42 8.69
N VAL A 365 -3.13 6.02 9.00
CA VAL A 365 -1.93 5.34 9.51
C VAL A 365 -1.49 5.97 10.82
N GLU A 366 -1.24 5.16 11.85
CA GLU A 366 -0.68 5.61 13.14
C GLU A 366 0.59 4.82 13.49
N LEU A 367 1.74 5.51 13.60
CA LEU A 367 3.06 4.90 13.86
C LEU A 367 3.65 5.38 15.19
N SER A 368 3.54 4.58 16.25
CA SER A 368 4.09 4.86 17.58
C SER A 368 5.44 4.15 17.79
N LYS A 369 6.53 4.90 17.89
CA LYS A 369 7.91 4.42 18.13
C LYS A 369 8.38 3.32 17.14
N VAL A 370 8.06 3.48 15.85
CA VAL A 370 8.39 2.52 14.78
C VAL A 370 9.70 2.89 14.08
N GLU A 371 10.57 1.90 13.81
CA GLU A 371 11.73 2.10 12.93
C GLU A 371 11.30 2.07 11.46
N VAL A 372 11.26 3.23 10.80
CA VAL A 372 10.82 3.36 9.39
C VAL A 372 11.98 3.54 8.41
N SER A 373 11.92 2.91 7.24
CA SER A 373 12.95 3.09 6.19
C SER A 373 12.42 2.89 4.77
N ALA A 374 12.70 3.85 3.87
CA ALA A 374 12.38 3.76 2.44
C ALA A 374 13.61 4.09 1.58
N LYS A 375 14.18 3.07 0.90
CA LYS A 375 15.36 3.19 0.04
C LYS A 375 15.17 4.17 -1.13
N SER A 376 13.95 4.26 -1.67
CA SER A 376 13.53 5.23 -2.68
C SER A 376 13.54 6.70 -2.20
N GLY A 377 13.61 6.92 -0.87
CA GLY A 377 13.40 8.22 -0.25
C GLY A 377 11.96 8.72 -0.32
N ILE A 378 10.98 7.87 -0.67
CA ILE A 378 9.55 8.22 -0.74
C ILE A 378 8.84 7.70 0.50
N LEU A 379 8.41 8.62 1.37
CA LEU A 379 7.72 8.29 2.61
C LEU A 379 6.24 8.00 2.35
N ILE A 380 5.56 8.94 1.68
CA ILE A 380 4.13 8.86 1.34
C ILE A 380 3.96 9.19 -0.14
N ARG A 381 3.10 8.42 -0.82
CA ARG A 381 2.60 8.74 -2.16
C ARG A 381 1.08 8.59 -2.20
N ALA A 382 0.33 9.69 -2.31
CA ALA A 382 -1.11 9.64 -2.53
C ALA A 382 -1.44 10.04 -3.96
N GLN A 383 -2.20 9.19 -4.66
CA GLN A 383 -2.58 9.36 -6.06
C GLN A 383 -4.07 9.03 -6.27
N ALA A 384 -4.59 9.46 -7.42
CA ALA A 384 -5.87 8.99 -7.92
C ALA A 384 -5.84 7.49 -8.24
N GLY A 385 -6.95 6.81 -7.95
CA GLY A 385 -7.22 5.44 -8.40
C GLY A 385 -7.58 5.37 -9.88
N GLU A 386 -7.92 4.18 -10.38
CA GLU A 386 -8.16 3.95 -11.83
C GLU A 386 -9.37 4.73 -12.38
N GLU A 387 -10.44 4.88 -11.57
CA GLU A 387 -11.60 5.73 -11.88
C GLU A 387 -11.35 7.25 -11.70
N GLY A 388 -10.15 7.64 -11.26
CA GLY A 388 -9.76 9.04 -11.08
C GLY A 388 -10.10 9.66 -9.73
N GLU A 389 -10.75 8.94 -8.82
CA GLU A 389 -10.99 9.39 -7.45
C GLU A 389 -9.68 9.53 -6.67
N GLY A 390 -9.52 10.65 -5.96
CA GLY A 390 -8.25 11.08 -5.35
C GLY A 390 -8.04 10.60 -3.92
N GLY A 391 -6.95 9.88 -3.67
CA GLY A 391 -6.62 9.28 -2.38
C GLY A 391 -6.59 10.29 -1.22
N GLU A 392 -7.13 9.92 -0.05
CA GLU A 392 -7.17 10.74 1.16
C GLU A 392 -6.54 10.04 2.36
N LEU A 393 -5.25 10.32 2.58
CA LEU A 393 -4.44 9.63 3.58
C LEU A 393 -4.10 10.55 4.77
N THR A 394 -4.42 10.11 5.98
CA THR A 394 -3.92 10.72 7.23
C THR A 394 -2.82 9.84 7.84
N VAL A 395 -1.65 10.41 8.12
CA VAL A 395 -0.53 9.69 8.74
C VAL A 395 -0.12 10.41 10.02
N ARG A 396 -0.27 9.76 11.17
CA ARG A 396 0.22 10.22 12.48
C ARG A 396 1.48 9.45 12.88
N ALA A 397 2.46 10.18 13.40
CA ALA A 397 3.64 9.61 14.05
C ALA A 397 3.74 10.09 15.50
N GLU A 398 3.96 9.15 16.41
CA GLU A 398 4.14 9.38 17.85
C GLU A 398 5.52 8.88 18.28
N GLY A 399 6.45 9.80 18.57
CA GLY A 399 7.84 9.46 18.90
C GLY A 399 8.61 8.69 17.82
N SER A 400 8.07 8.57 16.60
CA SER A 400 8.72 7.93 15.44
C SER A 400 9.52 8.95 14.64
N ASN A 401 10.65 8.52 14.06
CA ASN A 401 11.53 9.37 13.25
C ASN A 401 11.30 9.09 11.77
N LEU A 402 10.48 9.91 11.10
CA LEU A 402 10.13 9.74 9.69
C LEU A 402 11.18 10.38 8.76
N ALA A 403 11.41 9.80 7.58
CA ALA A 403 12.30 10.39 6.58
C ALA A 403 11.80 10.16 5.14
N GLY A 404 11.98 11.16 4.27
CA GLY A 404 11.67 11.08 2.84
C GLY A 404 10.76 12.19 2.31
N LYS A 405 10.36 12.09 1.03
CA LYS A 405 9.39 13.01 0.40
C LYS A 405 7.95 12.51 0.53
N VAL A 406 7.03 13.47 0.71
CA VAL A 406 5.57 13.28 0.61
C VAL A 406 5.13 13.78 -0.76
N VAL A 407 4.64 12.87 -1.61
CA VAL A 407 4.19 13.14 -2.98
C VAL A 407 2.67 13.00 -3.05
N VAL A 408 2.00 13.97 -3.67
CA VAL A 408 0.53 14.06 -3.72
C VAL A 408 0.13 14.67 -5.06
N ASP A 409 -0.83 14.07 -5.77
CA ASP A 409 -1.36 14.62 -7.03
C ASP A 409 -2.53 15.61 -6.83
N ASN A 410 -3.09 16.11 -7.94
CA ASN A 410 -4.09 17.18 -7.95
C ASN A 410 -5.53 16.73 -7.65
N ALA A 411 -5.78 15.42 -7.47
CA ALA A 411 -7.00 14.90 -6.87
C ALA A 411 -6.80 14.62 -5.36
N SER A 412 -5.58 14.22 -4.99
CA SER A 412 -5.27 13.57 -3.72
C SER A 412 -4.97 14.52 -2.56
N LYS A 413 -5.11 13.99 -1.34
CA LYS A 413 -5.05 14.70 -0.07
C LYS A 413 -4.15 13.94 0.91
N VAL A 414 -3.21 14.64 1.54
CA VAL A 414 -2.42 14.08 2.64
C VAL A 414 -2.45 15.00 3.86
N SER A 415 -2.64 14.42 5.04
CA SER A 415 -2.44 15.08 6.32
C SER A 415 -1.38 14.34 7.14
N LEU A 416 -0.23 14.97 7.36
CA LEU A 416 0.85 14.45 8.21
C LEU A 416 0.75 15.07 9.61
N GLU A 417 0.73 14.26 10.65
CA GLU A 417 0.67 14.69 12.05
C GLU A 417 1.87 14.17 12.85
N LEU A 418 2.62 15.07 13.49
CA LEU A 418 3.79 14.74 14.30
C LEU A 418 3.52 15.06 15.78
N MET A 419 3.59 14.04 16.64
CA MET A 419 3.25 14.09 18.06
C MET A 419 4.27 13.34 18.95
N ASP A 420 4.25 13.57 20.27
CA ASP A 420 5.08 12.87 21.29
C ASP A 420 6.58 12.83 20.92
N GLY A 421 7.12 13.95 20.44
CA GLY A 421 8.52 14.10 20.06
C GLY A 421 8.90 13.51 18.68
N ALA A 422 7.93 13.15 17.84
CA ALA A 422 8.19 12.65 16.49
C ALA A 422 9.02 13.64 15.64
N THR A 423 9.88 13.11 14.78
CA THR A 423 10.67 13.91 13.84
C THR A 423 10.33 13.59 12.40
N PHE A 424 10.54 14.55 11.51
CA PHE A 424 10.44 14.34 10.07
C PHE A 424 11.63 14.97 9.35
N ASP A 425 12.42 14.17 8.65
CA ASP A 425 13.51 14.59 7.77
C ASP A 425 13.07 14.51 6.30
N GLY A 426 12.53 15.61 5.75
CA GLY A 426 11.86 15.52 4.47
C GLY A 426 11.31 16.80 3.85
N MET A 427 10.56 16.62 2.76
CA MET A 427 9.89 17.67 1.99
C MET A 427 8.48 17.23 1.60
N ILE A 428 7.56 18.20 1.52
CA ILE A 428 6.13 17.94 1.30
C ILE A 428 5.66 18.65 0.03
N ASN A 429 5.10 17.89 -0.91
CA ASN A 429 4.45 18.44 -2.11
C ASN A 429 5.39 19.37 -2.91
N SER A 430 6.62 18.92 -3.19
CA SER A 430 7.69 19.74 -3.80
C SER A 430 7.31 20.31 -5.18
N GLU A 431 6.46 19.61 -5.93
CA GLU A 431 5.99 20.01 -7.26
C GLU A 431 4.75 20.93 -7.23
N TYR A 432 4.22 21.22 -6.04
CA TYR A 432 2.99 21.98 -5.81
C TYR A 432 1.77 21.42 -6.58
N THR A 433 1.62 20.10 -6.57
CA THR A 433 0.56 19.37 -7.27
C THR A 433 -0.64 19.02 -6.40
N ALA A 434 -0.48 18.87 -5.07
CA ALA A 434 -1.51 18.40 -4.15
C ALA A 434 -2.85 19.15 -4.24
N TYR A 435 -4.00 18.44 -4.16
CA TYR A 435 -5.26 19.08 -3.79
C TYR A 435 -5.18 19.62 -2.36
N ASN A 436 -4.80 18.75 -1.42
CA ASN A 436 -4.50 19.11 -0.03
C ASN A 436 -3.17 18.51 0.44
N ALA A 437 -2.28 19.37 0.95
CA ALA A 437 -1.11 18.93 1.72
C ALA A 437 -1.12 19.63 3.09
N ASN A 438 -1.39 18.88 4.15
CA ASN A 438 -1.49 19.41 5.51
C ASN A 438 -0.36 18.87 6.39
N LEU A 439 0.14 19.71 7.29
CA LEU A 439 1.08 19.33 8.34
C LEU A 439 0.59 19.84 9.70
N THR A 440 0.58 18.97 10.71
CA THR A 440 0.34 19.31 12.12
C THR A 440 1.57 18.92 12.92
N LEU A 441 2.04 19.79 13.82
CA LEU A 441 3.09 19.48 14.80
C LEU A 441 2.62 19.87 16.19
N ASP A 442 2.93 19.05 17.19
CA ASP A 442 2.91 19.50 18.58
C ASP A 442 4.20 20.28 18.96
N ALA A 443 4.23 20.82 20.19
CA ALA A 443 5.34 21.61 20.70
C ALA A 443 6.64 20.82 20.96
N SER A 444 6.60 19.49 20.92
CA SER A 444 7.73 18.59 21.18
C SER A 444 8.34 18.01 19.91
N SER A 445 7.53 17.88 18.86
CA SER A 445 7.85 17.30 17.56
C SER A 445 8.60 18.30 16.66
N SER A 446 9.23 17.82 15.59
CA SER A 446 10.02 18.70 14.72
C SER A 446 10.09 18.28 13.25
N TRP A 447 10.25 19.26 12.36
CA TRP A 447 10.47 19.05 10.92
C TRP A 447 11.81 19.65 10.49
N ASN A 448 12.64 18.82 9.89
CA ASN A 448 13.89 19.20 9.23
C ASN A 448 13.64 19.19 7.71
N VAL A 449 13.60 20.38 7.12
CA VAL A 449 13.20 20.60 5.71
C VAL A 449 14.37 20.23 4.80
N THR A 450 14.15 19.30 3.85
CA THR A 450 15.16 18.85 2.88
C THR A 450 14.97 19.39 1.46
N GLY A 451 13.90 20.15 1.24
CA GLY A 451 13.56 20.74 -0.06
C GLY A 451 12.42 21.74 0.04
N ASN A 452 12.25 22.59 -0.98
CA ASN A 452 11.11 23.50 -1.05
C ASN A 452 9.80 22.70 -0.94
N SER A 453 8.89 23.16 -0.10
CA SER A 453 7.70 22.40 0.30
C SER A 453 6.45 23.28 0.29
N TYR A 454 5.29 22.72 -0.02
CA TYR A 454 4.07 23.48 -0.29
C TYR A 454 2.87 22.93 0.50
N LEU A 455 2.45 23.68 1.52
CA LEU A 455 1.36 23.31 2.41
C LEU A 455 0.06 24.06 2.10
N THR A 456 -1.04 23.33 1.99
CA THR A 456 -2.39 23.88 2.13
C THR A 456 -2.58 24.37 3.57
N LYS A 457 -2.28 23.54 4.57
CA LYS A 457 -2.43 23.90 5.99
C LYS A 457 -1.18 23.54 6.81
N LEU A 458 -0.77 24.46 7.67
CA LEU A 458 0.16 24.22 8.77
C LEU A 458 -0.59 24.45 10.10
N SER A 459 -0.62 23.43 10.95
CA SER A 459 -1.15 23.49 12.31
C SER A 459 0.02 23.45 13.29
N ASP A 460 0.63 24.61 13.53
CA ASP A 460 1.76 24.80 14.44
C ASP A 460 1.51 26.06 15.28
N ALA A 461 0.81 25.87 16.41
CA ALA A 461 0.42 26.98 17.29
C ALA A 461 1.51 27.35 18.30
N ASP A 462 2.26 26.35 18.78
CA ASP A 462 3.25 26.50 19.86
C ASP A 462 4.69 26.72 19.34
N GLY A 463 5.01 26.24 18.13
CA GLY A 463 6.32 26.45 17.50
C GLY A 463 6.58 27.87 17.01
N ILE A 464 5.53 28.69 16.83
CA ILE A 464 5.62 30.02 16.21
C ILE A 464 5.57 31.13 17.25
N SER A 465 6.73 31.73 17.54
CA SER A 465 6.88 32.82 18.50
C SER A 465 7.34 34.12 17.83
N GLY A 466 6.45 35.12 17.80
CA GLY A 466 6.72 36.44 17.23
C GLY A 466 6.90 36.44 15.71
N ASN A 467 8.16 36.32 15.28
CA ASN A 467 8.59 36.22 13.86
C ASN A 467 9.48 34.99 13.61
N SER A 468 9.67 34.10 14.60
CA SER A 468 10.51 32.90 14.51
C SER A 468 9.67 31.63 14.63
N VAL A 469 10.08 30.57 13.93
CA VAL A 469 9.60 29.19 14.12
C VAL A 469 10.70 28.40 14.83
N THR A 470 10.37 27.53 15.79
CA THR A 470 11.34 26.87 16.68
C THR A 470 11.55 25.38 16.39
N ASN A 471 10.46 24.68 16.06
CA ASN A 471 10.38 23.26 15.71
C ASN A 471 10.65 22.96 14.23
N ILE A 472 10.50 23.94 13.32
CA ILE A 472 10.82 23.79 11.89
C ILE A 472 12.23 24.32 11.59
N THR A 473 13.11 23.44 11.10
CA THR A 473 14.48 23.74 10.65
C THR A 473 14.50 23.76 9.12
N GLY A 474 14.69 24.94 8.52
CA GLY A 474 14.49 25.19 7.09
C GLY A 474 15.68 24.87 6.18
N ASN A 475 16.91 24.78 6.72
CA ASN A 475 18.15 24.48 5.98
C ASN A 475 18.42 25.34 4.72
N GLY A 476 17.82 26.53 4.63
CA GLY A 476 17.89 27.42 3.46
C GLY A 476 16.71 27.30 2.48
N TYR A 477 15.88 26.27 2.60
CA TYR A 477 14.69 26.06 1.76
C TYR A 477 13.51 26.95 2.16
N THR A 478 12.51 27.03 1.28
CA THR A 478 11.25 27.75 1.56
C THR A 478 10.09 26.78 1.72
N VAL A 479 9.39 26.91 2.86
CA VAL A 479 8.06 26.32 3.07
C VAL A 479 7.03 27.36 2.65
N TYR A 480 6.27 27.07 1.61
CA TYR A 480 5.15 27.87 1.14
C TYR A 480 3.87 27.43 1.84
N TYR A 481 3.01 28.39 2.21
CA TYR A 481 1.72 28.09 2.84
C TYR A 481 0.56 28.88 2.18
N ASN A 482 -0.62 28.26 2.06
CA ASN A 482 -1.82 28.97 1.59
C ASN A 482 -2.27 30.01 2.63
N SER A 483 -2.21 31.30 2.28
CA SER A 483 -2.49 32.39 3.22
C SER A 483 -3.94 32.44 3.74
N ASN A 484 -4.90 31.91 2.98
CA ASN A 484 -6.32 31.87 3.37
C ASN A 484 -6.64 30.72 4.32
N ALA A 485 -5.97 29.57 4.18
CA ALA A 485 -6.11 28.45 5.11
C ALA A 485 -5.38 28.68 6.45
N ASN A 486 -4.35 29.52 6.44
CA ASN A 486 -3.45 29.75 7.59
C ASN A 486 -3.56 31.20 8.12
N ILE A 487 -4.79 31.66 8.36
CA ILE A 487 -5.10 33.05 8.76
C ILE A 487 -4.31 33.55 9.99
N TYR A 488 -3.92 32.65 10.90
CA TYR A 488 -3.14 32.97 12.09
C TYR A 488 -1.73 33.49 11.78
N LEU A 489 -1.15 33.07 10.64
CA LEU A 489 0.13 33.55 10.10
C LEU A 489 0.03 34.94 9.46
N LYS A 490 -1.18 35.47 9.22
CA LYS A 490 -1.45 36.87 8.80
C LYS A 490 -0.68 37.32 7.55
N GLY A 491 -0.41 36.39 6.62
CA GLY A 491 0.36 36.66 5.40
C GLY A 491 1.82 37.11 5.63
N LYS A 492 2.41 36.83 6.79
CA LYS A 492 3.79 37.20 7.13
C LYS A 492 4.82 36.22 6.57
N ILE A 493 6.05 36.71 6.38
CA ILE A 493 7.24 35.87 6.19
C ILE A 493 7.90 35.67 7.56
N TYR A 494 8.27 34.43 7.87
CA TYR A 494 9.01 34.04 9.07
C TYR A 494 10.35 33.43 8.67
N THR A 495 11.41 33.70 9.44
CA THR A 495 12.72 33.07 9.25
C THR A 495 12.77 31.72 9.94
N LEU A 496 13.23 30.68 9.23
CA LEU A 496 13.38 29.33 9.79
C LEU A 496 14.77 29.14 10.43
N LYS A 497 14.83 28.25 11.43
CA LYS A 497 16.08 27.78 12.04
C LYS A 497 16.95 27.11 10.95
N GLY A 498 18.26 27.35 10.96
CA GLY A 498 19.15 26.87 9.89
C GLY A 498 19.06 27.67 8.57
N GLY A 499 18.27 28.76 8.55
CA GLY A 499 18.03 29.55 7.34
C GLY A 499 16.84 29.04 6.53
N GLY A 500 16.42 29.82 5.53
CA GLY A 500 15.17 29.59 4.82
C GLY A 500 13.97 30.31 5.44
N TYR A 501 12.79 30.08 4.86
CA TYR A 501 11.59 30.88 5.18
C TYR A 501 10.31 30.03 5.24
N LEU A 502 9.41 30.39 6.15
CA LEU A 502 7.98 30.10 6.02
C LEU A 502 7.31 31.33 5.41
N LYS A 503 6.70 31.17 4.22
CA LYS A 503 6.26 32.28 3.37
C LYS A 503 4.86 32.01 2.78
N PRO A 504 3.96 33.01 2.69
CA PRO A 504 2.70 32.82 1.97
C PRO A 504 2.95 32.53 0.48
N LEU A 505 2.16 31.61 -0.07
CA LEU A 505 1.98 31.51 -1.51
C LEU A 505 1.06 32.67 -1.96
N ASN A 506 1.46 33.33 -3.04
CA ASN A 506 0.84 34.56 -3.58
C ASN A 506 -0.13 34.24 -4.72
#